data_AF-A0AB39MAW4-F1
#
_entry.id   AF-A0AB39MAW4-F1
#
_cell.length_a   1.000
_cell.length_b   1.000
_cell.length_c   1.000
_cell.angle_alpha   90.00
_cell.angle_beta   90.00
_cell.angle_gamma   90.00
#
_symmetry.space_group_name_H-M   'P 1'
#
loop_
_entity.id
_entity.type
_entity.pdbx_description
1 polymer ?
#
loop_
_entity_poly.entity_id
_entity_poly.type
_entity_poly.pdbx_seq_one_letter_code
_entity_poly.pdbx_strand_id
1 'polypeptide(L)'
;MTALRPERESEAAYGEQPYAEQSGFDQWHGAQAQGAPGVPYGPIDEETVALRLSDLSQEGASHGRSISASDATAASSGTGTPTGGRAARRKAAKGRHGRHGAGGAADETAEASTAAESASASSGGGAPLSRVEARRRQRANKPGAAVVASRAIGEVFITTGVLMLLFVTYQLWWTNVRAHAQAGSEASQLQNDWANGKRAPGEFSPGQGFAILHIPKLDVIAPIAEGVSNKKVLDKGMVGHYSEGALKTAMPDAKTGNFALAAHRNTHGEPFRYINQLKPGDEVVVETQDTYYVYKMTKTLPVTSPSNTSVIDPIPKGSGFTKPGRYITLTTCTPEFTSKYRLIVWGKMVEQRPRSKGKPDALIE
;
A
#
# COMPACT_ATOMS: atom_id res chain seq x y z
N MET A 1 -51.51 8.30 -60.95
CA MET A 1 -52.85 7.88 -60.46
C MET A 1 -52.73 6.45 -59.98
N THR A 2 -53.31 5.96 -58.88
CA THR A 2 -53.84 6.53 -57.63
C THR A 2 -53.87 5.36 -56.62
N ALA A 3 -53.83 5.60 -55.30
CA ALA A 3 -53.67 4.54 -54.27
C ALA A 3 -55.03 3.97 -53.73
N LEU A 4 -54.94 3.07 -52.72
CA LEU A 4 -56.03 2.57 -51.83
C LEU A 4 -56.88 1.40 -52.40
N ARG A 5 -57.35 0.36 -51.66
CA ARG A 5 -57.11 -0.12 -50.26
C ARG A 5 -57.35 -1.69 -50.14
N PRO A 6 -57.97 -2.36 -49.11
CA PRO A 6 -57.48 -3.68 -48.62
C PRO A 6 -58.56 -4.81 -48.68
N GLU A 7 -58.66 -5.65 -47.62
CA GLU A 7 -59.57 -6.80 -47.39
C GLU A 7 -59.13 -8.13 -48.08
N ARG A 8 -59.26 -9.34 -47.50
CA ARG A 8 -59.74 -9.78 -46.16
C ARG A 8 -59.40 -11.27 -45.84
N GLU A 9 -59.45 -11.58 -44.54
CA GLU A 9 -59.47 -12.86 -43.77
C GLU A 9 -59.73 -14.21 -44.50
N SER A 10 -59.08 -15.27 -44.01
CA SER A 10 -59.67 -16.61 -43.81
C SER A 10 -59.02 -17.35 -42.64
N GLU A 11 -59.74 -18.29 -42.01
CA GLU A 11 -59.44 -18.83 -40.67
C GLU A 11 -58.83 -20.25 -40.67
N ALA A 12 -58.13 -20.60 -39.59
CA ALA A 12 -57.94 -21.98 -39.14
C ALA A 12 -57.68 -22.01 -37.62
N ALA A 13 -58.52 -22.73 -36.85
CA ALA A 13 -58.46 -22.75 -35.38
C ALA A 13 -58.31 -24.16 -34.79
N TYR A 14 -57.36 -24.31 -33.87
CA TYR A 14 -57.16 -25.40 -32.90
C TYR A 14 -56.26 -24.84 -31.78
N GLY A 15 -56.41 -25.13 -30.48
CA GLY A 15 -57.46 -25.87 -29.79
C GLY A 15 -57.19 -25.86 -28.27
N GLU A 16 -58.23 -25.57 -27.47
CA GLU A 16 -58.28 -25.67 -26.00
C GLU A 16 -58.21 -27.16 -25.53
N GLN A 17 -57.89 -27.60 -24.29
CA GLN A 17 -57.88 -27.05 -22.90
C GLN A 17 -56.84 -27.85 -22.01
N PRO A 18 -56.73 -27.67 -20.67
CA PRO A 18 -55.53 -28.04 -19.89
C PRO A 18 -55.62 -29.36 -19.09
N TYR A 19 -54.54 -29.69 -18.35
CA TYR A 19 -54.50 -30.73 -17.30
C TYR A 19 -53.98 -30.18 -15.96
N ALA A 20 -54.75 -30.43 -14.90
CA ALA A 20 -54.26 -30.75 -13.55
C ALA A 20 -54.44 -32.29 -13.34
N GLU A 21 -54.12 -32.98 -12.26
CA GLU A 21 -53.95 -32.68 -10.82
C GLU A 21 -52.92 -33.71 -10.24
N GLN A 22 -52.04 -33.35 -9.28
CA GLN A 22 -52.16 -33.59 -7.82
C GLN A 22 -51.48 -34.89 -7.28
N SER A 23 -50.89 -34.77 -6.09
CA SER A 23 -50.30 -35.80 -5.19
C SER A 23 -48.95 -36.43 -5.59
N GLY A 24 -48.02 -36.74 -4.66
CA GLY A 24 -47.90 -36.32 -3.25
C GLY A 24 -47.47 -37.45 -2.31
N PHE A 25 -46.28 -37.35 -1.68
CA PHE A 25 -45.87 -38.21 -0.56
C PHE A 25 -44.78 -37.55 0.32
N ASP A 26 -45.05 -37.49 1.62
CA ASP A 26 -44.19 -37.50 2.83
C ASP A 26 -42.72 -37.01 2.79
N GLN A 27 -42.33 -36.01 3.59
CA GLN A 27 -42.28 -35.94 5.07
C GLN A 27 -41.01 -36.58 5.64
N TRP A 28 -40.10 -35.73 6.14
CA TRP A 28 -39.08 -36.08 7.13
C TRP A 28 -38.99 -34.99 8.21
N HIS A 29 -38.70 -35.39 9.44
CA HIS A 29 -38.95 -34.58 10.63
C HIS A 29 -37.94 -33.46 10.85
N GLY A 30 -38.40 -32.36 11.45
CA GLY A 30 -37.53 -31.34 12.02
C GLY A 30 -36.99 -31.74 13.38
N ALA A 31 -35.82 -31.20 13.74
CA ALA A 31 -35.26 -31.24 15.09
C ALA A 31 -34.95 -29.82 15.54
N GLN A 32 -35.47 -29.40 16.70
CA GLN A 32 -35.10 -28.14 17.33
C GLN A 32 -33.74 -28.30 18.02
N ALA A 33 -32.76 -27.47 17.66
CA ALA A 33 -31.53 -27.28 18.43
C ALA A 33 -31.65 -25.99 19.25
N GLN A 34 -31.37 -26.07 20.54
CA GLN A 34 -31.51 -24.96 21.50
C GLN A 34 -30.29 -24.03 21.45
N GLY A 35 -30.46 -22.78 21.89
CA GLY A 35 -29.43 -21.75 21.76
C GLY A 35 -28.24 -21.90 22.71
N ALA A 36 -27.11 -21.33 22.30
CA ALA A 36 -25.92 -21.10 23.12
C ALA A 36 -25.57 -19.60 23.10
N PRO A 37 -24.90 -19.04 24.13
CA PRO A 37 -24.88 -17.60 24.38
C PRO A 37 -23.98 -16.80 23.43
N GLY A 38 -24.35 -15.54 23.21
CA GLY A 38 -23.55 -14.59 22.43
C GLY A 38 -22.27 -14.18 23.16
N VAL A 39 -21.15 -14.19 22.43
CA VAL A 39 -19.85 -13.68 22.91
C VAL A 39 -19.78 -12.18 22.65
N PRO A 40 -19.47 -11.32 23.64
CA PRO A 40 -19.31 -9.89 23.43
C PRO A 40 -18.02 -9.61 22.64
N TYR A 41 -18.14 -8.94 21.50
CA TYR A 41 -16.98 -8.44 20.76
C TYR A 41 -16.39 -7.21 21.46
N GLY A 42 -15.30 -7.42 22.20
CA GLY A 42 -14.39 -6.35 22.60
C GLY A 42 -13.60 -5.80 21.40
N PRO A 43 -12.87 -4.67 21.57
CA PRO A 43 -11.97 -4.16 20.53
C PRO A 43 -10.87 -5.18 20.23
N ILE A 44 -10.57 -5.38 18.95
CA ILE A 44 -9.55 -6.34 18.50
C ILE A 44 -8.19 -5.65 18.50
N ASP A 45 -7.20 -6.28 19.15
CA ASP A 45 -5.80 -5.90 19.12
C ASP A 45 -5.07 -6.52 17.91
N GLU A 46 -4.30 -5.72 17.17
CA GLU A 46 -3.69 -6.17 15.91
C GLU A 46 -2.56 -7.22 16.12
N GLU A 47 -2.01 -7.33 17.33
CA GLU A 47 -0.95 -8.27 17.69
C GLU A 47 -1.44 -9.73 17.71
N THR A 48 -2.67 -9.96 18.18
CA THR A 48 -3.26 -11.31 18.37
C THR A 48 -3.52 -12.04 17.04
N VAL A 49 -3.58 -11.32 15.91
CA VAL A 49 -3.79 -11.90 14.58
C VAL A 49 -2.54 -12.67 14.09
N ALA A 50 -1.33 -12.26 14.49
CA ALA A 50 -0.09 -12.85 14.02
C ALA A 50 0.10 -14.31 14.48
N LEU A 51 -0.35 -14.63 15.69
CA LEU A 51 -0.11 -15.93 16.35
C LEU A 51 -0.91 -17.09 15.74
N ARG A 52 -2.03 -16.84 15.06
CA ARG A 52 -2.88 -17.90 14.48
C ARG A 52 -2.39 -18.46 13.13
N LEU A 53 -1.24 -18.01 12.63
CA LEU A 53 -0.67 -18.45 11.35
C LEU A 53 0.56 -19.36 11.48
N SER A 54 1.14 -19.50 12.67
CA SER A 54 2.35 -20.31 12.90
C SER A 54 2.12 -21.82 12.92
N ASP A 55 0.92 -22.28 13.30
CA ASP A 55 0.60 -23.71 13.42
C ASP A 55 0.42 -24.42 12.07
N LEU A 56 0.02 -23.69 11.02
CA LEU A 56 -0.29 -24.27 9.70
C LEU A 56 0.94 -24.53 8.83
N SER A 57 2.16 -24.28 9.31
CA SER A 57 3.40 -24.50 8.56
C SER A 57 4.18 -25.76 8.97
N GLN A 58 3.66 -26.62 9.85
CA GLN A 58 4.38 -27.81 10.35
C GLN A 58 3.90 -29.17 9.80
N GLU A 59 2.72 -29.27 9.19
CA GLU A 59 2.25 -30.50 8.53
C GLU A 59 2.50 -30.44 7.01
N GLY A 60 3.71 -30.82 6.56
CA GLY A 60 4.06 -30.67 5.14
C GLY A 60 5.35 -31.31 4.62
N ALA A 61 5.95 -32.29 5.32
CA ALA A 61 7.22 -32.89 4.86
C ALA A 61 7.35 -34.40 5.16
N SER A 62 7.12 -35.25 4.15
CA SER A 62 7.59 -36.64 4.16
C SER A 62 7.76 -37.22 2.74
N HIS A 63 8.57 -38.28 2.62
CA HIS A 63 8.81 -39.12 1.43
C HIS A 63 9.66 -38.53 0.28
N GLY A 64 10.90 -39.04 0.13
CA GLY A 64 11.79 -38.81 -1.02
C GLY A 64 13.19 -39.42 -0.85
N ARG A 65 13.43 -40.61 -1.42
CA ARG A 65 14.72 -41.35 -1.41
C ARG A 65 15.89 -40.48 -1.94
N SER A 66 17.06 -40.36 -1.30
CA SER A 66 18.06 -41.35 -0.85
C SER A 66 18.92 -41.96 -1.97
N ILE A 67 20.19 -41.54 -2.06
CA ILE A 67 21.27 -42.21 -2.79
C ILE A 67 22.54 -42.13 -1.91
N SER A 68 23.29 -43.23 -1.79
CA SER A 68 24.48 -43.30 -0.93
C SER A 68 25.72 -42.65 -1.55
N ALA A 69 26.63 -42.18 -0.69
CA ALA A 69 28.02 -41.91 -1.04
C ALA A 69 28.95 -42.69 -0.11
N SER A 70 29.74 -43.58 -0.69
CA SER A 70 30.81 -44.32 -0.02
C SER A 70 31.98 -44.44 -0.99
N ASP A 71 33.12 -43.83 -0.65
CA ASP A 71 34.34 -44.60 -0.36
C ASP A 71 35.48 -43.67 0.05
N ALA A 72 36.40 -44.19 0.85
CA ALA A 72 37.62 -43.53 1.28
C ALA A 72 38.82 -44.45 1.09
N THR A 73 39.89 -43.94 0.48
CA THR A 73 41.20 -44.60 0.36
C THR A 73 42.32 -43.59 0.68
N ALA A 74 43.51 -44.09 1.05
CA ALA A 74 44.53 -43.31 1.76
C ALA A 74 45.98 -43.69 1.40
N ALA A 75 46.96 -42.94 1.95
CA ALA A 75 48.43 -43.11 1.81
C ALA A 75 48.99 -42.77 0.40
N SER A 76 50.29 -42.53 0.11
CA SER A 76 51.58 -42.41 0.88
C SER A 76 52.65 -41.78 -0.06
N SER A 77 53.83 -41.25 0.31
CA SER A 77 54.39 -40.63 1.53
C SER A 77 55.86 -40.18 1.31
N GLY A 78 56.28 -39.00 1.81
CA GLY A 78 57.70 -38.53 1.84
C GLY A 78 58.08 -37.51 0.74
N THR A 79 59.19 -36.76 0.80
CA THR A 79 60.25 -36.56 1.82
C THR A 79 60.97 -35.20 1.60
N GLY A 80 61.49 -34.52 2.63
CA GLY A 80 62.47 -33.41 2.45
C GLY A 80 62.60 -32.37 3.57
N THR A 81 63.81 -32.17 4.10
CA THR A 81 64.25 -31.13 5.07
C THR A 81 65.81 -31.20 5.13
N PRO A 82 66.59 -30.28 5.76
CA PRO A 82 66.24 -29.01 6.42
C PRO A 82 67.16 -27.80 6.11
N THR A 83 66.81 -26.62 6.64
CA THR A 83 67.69 -25.53 7.15
C THR A 83 66.78 -24.43 7.72
N GLY A 84 67.14 -23.57 8.68
CA GLY A 84 68.27 -23.52 9.61
C GLY A 84 67.94 -22.47 10.70
N GLY A 85 68.20 -22.74 11.98
CA GLY A 85 67.55 -22.00 13.09
C GLY A 85 68.35 -20.88 13.76
N ARG A 86 67.63 -19.95 14.41
CA ARG A 86 68.06 -19.15 15.57
C ARG A 86 66.79 -18.62 16.29
N ALA A 87 66.36 -19.14 17.44
CA ALA A 87 66.99 -19.15 18.78
C ALA A 87 66.20 -18.26 19.76
N ALA A 88 65.02 -18.72 20.19
CA ALA A 88 64.27 -18.09 21.27
C ALA A 88 64.61 -18.75 22.63
N ARG A 89 65.11 -17.97 23.62
CA ARG A 89 64.93 -18.17 25.08
C ARG A 89 65.77 -17.21 25.93
N ARG A 90 65.10 -16.44 26.80
CA ARG A 90 65.53 -15.94 28.14
C ARG A 90 64.46 -14.95 28.64
N LYS A 91 64.05 -14.90 29.91
CA LYS A 91 64.09 -15.87 31.02
C LYS A 91 63.02 -15.40 32.04
N ALA A 92 62.37 -16.29 32.79
CA ALA A 92 61.25 -15.93 33.67
C ALA A 92 61.66 -15.62 35.13
N ALA A 93 60.67 -15.10 35.88
CA ALA A 93 60.47 -15.18 37.34
C ALA A 93 61.16 -14.18 38.31
N LYS A 94 60.38 -13.16 38.70
CA LYS A 94 59.99 -12.73 40.08
C LYS A 94 58.81 -11.74 39.89
N GLY A 95 57.66 -11.76 40.59
CA GLY A 95 57.27 -12.33 41.89
C GLY A 95 57.36 -11.26 42.99
N ARG A 96 56.37 -11.00 43.86
CA ARG A 96 55.01 -11.51 44.14
C ARG A 96 54.32 -10.48 45.10
N HIS A 97 53.06 -10.70 45.52
CA HIS A 97 52.26 -9.88 46.47
C HIS A 97 51.65 -8.60 45.81
N GLY A 98 50.43 -8.12 46.10
CA GLY A 98 49.39 -8.47 47.09
C GLY A 98 49.07 -7.25 47.98
N ARG A 99 47.83 -6.93 48.44
CA ARG A 99 46.49 -7.58 48.43
C ARG A 99 45.42 -6.51 48.85
N HIS A 100 44.12 -6.73 48.59
CA HIS A 100 42.94 -5.89 48.98
C HIS A 100 42.75 -4.54 48.21
N GLY A 101 41.55 -3.95 48.10
CA GLY A 101 40.18 -4.50 48.33
C GLY A 101 39.12 -3.46 48.76
N ALA A 102 37.90 -3.53 48.18
CA ALA A 102 36.70 -2.67 48.44
C ALA A 102 36.83 -1.17 48.06
N GLY A 103 35.77 -0.37 47.86
CA GLY A 103 34.32 -0.67 47.74
C GLY A 103 33.43 0.60 47.90
N GLY A 104 32.25 0.65 47.27
CA GLY A 104 31.32 1.82 47.24
C GLY A 104 31.69 2.86 46.17
N ALA A 105 30.82 3.47 45.34
CA ALA A 105 29.35 3.67 45.24
C ALA A 105 28.78 4.91 45.95
N ALA A 106 27.83 5.59 45.26
CA ALA A 106 27.08 6.80 45.64
C ALA A 106 27.90 8.11 45.76
N ASP A 107 27.36 9.32 45.56
CA ASP A 107 26.28 9.83 44.66
C ASP A 107 26.41 11.39 44.59
N GLU A 108 25.40 12.09 44.08
CA GLU A 108 25.16 13.55 44.11
C GLU A 108 26.12 14.41 43.25
N THR A 109 25.74 15.04 42.13
CA THR A 109 24.60 15.92 41.74
C THR A 109 24.72 17.39 42.18
N ALA A 110 24.44 18.28 41.22
CA ALA A 110 24.00 19.67 41.41
C ALA A 110 24.98 20.69 42.07
N GLU A 111 24.95 22.00 41.77
CA GLU A 111 24.39 22.66 40.58
C GLU A 111 25.18 23.96 40.25
N ALA A 112 24.69 24.71 39.27
CA ALA A 112 25.25 26.01 38.89
C ALA A 112 25.11 27.06 40.03
N SER A 113 26.02 28.04 40.05
CA SER A 113 25.69 29.40 39.55
C SER A 113 26.77 30.46 39.86
N THR A 114 26.68 31.58 39.15
CA THR A 114 27.19 32.93 39.52
C THR A 114 28.56 33.07 40.20
N ALA A 115 29.54 33.57 39.44
CA ALA A 115 30.22 34.82 39.80
C ALA A 115 30.93 35.41 38.56
N ALA A 116 30.67 36.68 38.27
CA ALA A 116 31.55 37.54 37.50
C ALA A 116 32.03 38.68 38.39
N GLU A 117 33.17 39.26 38.05
CA GLU A 117 33.75 40.49 38.62
C GLU A 117 34.24 40.47 40.09
N SER A 118 35.55 40.19 40.19
CA SER A 118 36.55 41.23 40.55
C SER A 118 37.16 41.24 41.97
N ALA A 119 38.49 41.38 41.94
CA ALA A 119 39.38 41.94 42.97
C ALA A 119 39.62 41.17 44.29
N SER A 120 40.58 40.23 44.25
CA SER A 120 41.69 40.28 45.21
C SER A 120 43.02 39.98 44.50
N ALA A 121 44.02 40.85 44.66
CA ALA A 121 45.32 40.71 44.02
C ALA A 121 46.36 40.18 45.02
N SER A 122 46.58 38.87 45.02
CA SER A 122 47.73 38.26 45.70
C SER A 122 48.95 38.24 44.77
N SER A 123 50.07 38.80 45.20
CA SER A 123 51.29 38.94 44.40
C SER A 123 51.92 37.59 44.00
N GLY A 124 51.63 37.13 42.78
CA GLY A 124 52.27 35.97 42.15
C GLY A 124 53.03 36.39 40.89
N GLY A 125 54.28 36.86 41.05
CA GLY A 125 55.13 37.38 39.98
C GLY A 125 55.64 36.32 39.00
N GLY A 126 54.73 35.69 38.24
CA GLY A 126 55.08 34.85 37.10
C GLY A 126 55.75 35.69 36.01
N ALA A 127 56.96 35.31 35.61
CA ALA A 127 57.71 35.97 34.53
C ALA A 127 56.87 36.07 33.24
N PRO A 128 57.08 37.10 32.40
CA PRO A 128 56.36 37.23 31.14
C PRO A 128 56.59 35.99 30.28
N LEU A 129 55.54 35.15 30.16
CA LEU A 129 55.62 33.85 29.49
C LEU A 129 56.24 34.03 28.11
N SER A 130 57.26 33.23 27.83
CA SER A 130 58.02 33.34 26.59
C SER A 130 57.09 33.31 25.39
N ARG A 131 57.47 34.03 24.32
CA ARG A 131 56.78 33.97 23.01
C ARG A 131 56.67 32.52 22.49
N VAL A 132 57.50 31.61 23.01
CA VAL A 132 57.46 30.15 22.79
C VAL A 132 56.41 29.45 23.68
N GLU A 133 56.26 29.83 24.95
CA GLU A 133 55.31 29.22 25.90
C GLU A 133 53.86 29.62 25.61
N ALA A 134 53.61 30.88 25.27
CA ALA A 134 52.32 31.34 24.77
C ALA A 134 51.91 30.53 23.52
N ARG A 135 52.85 30.33 22.57
CA ARG A 135 52.67 29.45 21.41
C ARG A 135 52.50 27.97 21.78
N ARG A 136 53.06 27.50 22.90
CA ARG A 136 52.92 26.12 23.38
C ARG A 136 51.53 25.87 23.96
N ARG A 137 50.98 26.80 24.78
CA ARG A 137 49.58 26.76 25.25
C ARG A 137 48.59 26.87 24.09
N GLN A 138 48.83 27.74 23.10
CA GLN A 138 48.04 27.81 21.86
C GLN A 138 48.06 26.52 21.01
N ARG A 139 49.04 25.62 21.19
CA ARG A 139 49.06 24.29 20.56
C ARG A 139 48.29 23.25 21.38
N ALA A 140 48.28 23.35 22.70
CA ALA A 140 47.52 22.46 23.58
C ALA A 140 46.00 22.66 23.45
N ASN A 141 45.54 23.91 23.24
CA ASN A 141 44.11 24.23 23.13
C ASN A 141 43.51 23.94 21.73
N LYS A 142 44.22 23.21 20.85
CA LYS A 142 43.66 22.78 19.57
C LYS A 142 42.82 21.51 19.79
N PRO A 143 41.57 21.43 19.29
CA PRO A 143 40.82 20.19 19.32
C PRO A 143 41.62 19.09 18.59
N GLY A 144 41.81 17.95 19.24
CA GLY A 144 42.57 16.84 18.68
C GLY A 144 42.01 16.40 17.32
N ALA A 145 42.84 15.90 16.42
CA ALA A 145 42.43 15.54 15.07
C ALA A 145 41.23 14.57 15.04
N ALA A 146 41.14 13.65 16.01
CA ALA A 146 39.98 12.77 16.20
C ALA A 146 38.68 13.53 16.51
N VAL A 147 38.72 14.62 17.28
CA VAL A 147 37.54 15.46 17.59
C VAL A 147 37.09 16.21 16.34
N VAL A 148 38.03 16.75 15.55
CA VAL A 148 37.73 17.41 14.27
C VAL A 148 37.13 16.41 13.27
N ALA A 149 37.72 15.21 13.15
CA ALA A 149 37.20 14.15 12.30
C ALA A 149 35.80 13.68 12.73
N SER A 150 35.57 13.47 14.04
CA SER A 150 34.26 13.07 14.56
C SER A 150 33.16 14.10 14.30
N ARG A 151 33.49 15.40 14.33
CA ARG A 151 32.57 16.49 13.97
C ARG A 151 32.23 16.47 12.49
N ALA A 152 33.24 16.36 11.61
CA ALA A 152 33.02 16.27 10.16
C ALA A 152 32.18 15.03 9.77
N ILE A 153 32.44 13.88 10.40
CA ILE A 153 31.63 12.67 10.22
C ILE A 153 30.18 12.91 10.70
N GLY A 154 30.00 13.47 11.90
CA GLY A 154 28.68 13.81 12.43
C GLY A 154 27.89 14.77 11.53
N GLU A 155 28.55 15.80 11.00
CA GLU A 155 27.97 16.76 10.06
C GLU A 155 27.52 16.10 8.75
N VAL A 156 28.31 15.18 8.19
CA VAL A 156 27.92 14.37 7.01
C VAL A 156 26.71 13.47 7.31
N PHE A 157 26.65 12.83 8.49
CA PHE A 157 25.48 12.04 8.87
C PHE A 157 24.22 12.90 9.11
N ILE A 158 24.35 14.06 9.76
CA ILE A 158 23.22 14.99 10.00
C ILE A 158 22.70 15.55 8.67
N THR A 159 23.57 16.05 7.80
CA THR A 159 23.16 16.58 6.48
C THR A 159 22.55 15.51 5.58
N THR A 160 23.08 14.29 5.60
CA THR A 160 22.48 13.14 4.89
C THR A 160 21.08 12.80 5.45
N GLY A 161 20.93 12.78 6.78
CA GLY A 161 19.65 12.53 7.43
C GLY A 161 18.59 13.59 7.12
N VAL A 162 18.97 14.88 7.15
CA VAL A 162 18.09 15.99 6.75
C VAL A 162 17.69 15.90 5.28
N LEU A 163 18.63 15.55 4.38
CA LEU A 163 18.34 15.36 2.97
C LEU A 163 17.36 14.20 2.73
N MET A 164 17.51 13.08 3.45
CA MET A 164 16.56 11.95 3.41
C MET A 164 15.16 12.36 3.91
N LEU A 165 15.07 13.11 5.01
CA LEU A 165 13.78 13.60 5.54
C LEU A 165 13.09 14.58 4.58
N LEU A 166 13.84 15.50 3.96
CA LEU A 166 13.34 16.39 2.92
C LEU A 166 12.87 15.62 1.69
N PHE A 167 13.60 14.58 1.28
CA PHE A 167 13.21 13.72 0.16
C PHE A 167 11.90 12.95 0.45
N VAL A 168 11.73 12.35 1.62
CA VAL A 168 10.48 11.69 2.03
C VAL A 168 9.32 12.70 2.06
N THR A 169 9.55 13.90 2.61
CA THR A 169 8.54 14.97 2.65
C THR A 169 8.12 15.40 1.24
N TYR A 170 9.07 15.55 0.32
CA TYR A 170 8.82 15.84 -1.09
C TYR A 170 8.02 14.72 -1.78
N GLN A 171 8.36 13.45 -1.54
CA GLN A 171 7.66 12.30 -2.12
C GLN A 171 6.19 12.23 -1.69
N LEU A 172 5.89 12.53 -0.42
CA LEU A 172 4.52 12.47 0.10
C LEU A 172 3.70 13.73 -0.22
N TRP A 173 4.28 14.93 -0.11
CA TRP A 173 3.52 16.19 -0.27
C TRP A 173 3.54 16.72 -1.71
N TRP A 174 4.71 16.90 -2.31
CA TRP A 174 4.82 17.56 -3.62
C TRP A 174 4.28 16.71 -4.77
N THR A 175 4.45 15.38 -4.71
CA THR A 175 3.83 14.49 -5.72
C THR A 175 2.31 14.54 -5.65
N ASN A 176 1.73 14.60 -4.44
CA ASN A 176 0.30 14.75 -4.23
C ASN A 176 -0.23 16.09 -4.78
N VAL A 177 0.44 17.21 -4.52
CA VAL A 177 0.06 18.53 -5.07
C VAL A 177 0.14 18.52 -6.61
N ARG A 178 1.23 18.03 -7.19
CA ARG A 178 1.41 17.95 -8.65
C ARG A 178 0.35 17.07 -9.31
N ALA A 179 0.04 15.92 -8.72
CA ALA A 179 -0.92 14.98 -9.27
C ALA A 179 -2.36 15.49 -9.18
N HIS A 180 -2.76 16.18 -8.10
CA HIS A 180 -4.06 16.87 -8.05
C HIS A 180 -4.17 17.92 -9.17
N ALA A 181 -3.11 18.70 -9.42
CA ALA A 181 -3.11 19.68 -10.50
C ALA A 181 -3.20 19.05 -11.90
N GLN A 182 -2.59 17.87 -12.11
CA GLN A 182 -2.71 17.11 -13.36
C GLN A 182 -4.09 16.47 -13.49
N ALA A 183 -4.57 15.74 -12.49
CA ALA A 183 -5.89 15.12 -12.46
C ALA A 183 -7.02 16.15 -12.68
N GLY A 184 -6.95 17.31 -12.02
CA GLY A 184 -7.91 18.40 -12.18
C GLY A 184 -7.87 19.03 -13.59
N SER A 185 -6.69 19.16 -14.21
CA SER A 185 -6.59 19.70 -15.57
C SER A 185 -7.05 18.70 -16.63
N GLU A 186 -6.81 17.40 -16.44
CA GLU A 186 -7.32 16.32 -17.31
C GLU A 186 -8.85 16.21 -17.19
N ALA A 187 -9.41 16.23 -15.97
CA ALA A 187 -10.86 16.24 -15.74
C ALA A 187 -11.55 17.48 -16.35
N SER A 188 -10.94 18.66 -16.20
CA SER A 188 -11.42 19.90 -16.82
C SER A 188 -11.37 19.84 -18.36
N GLN A 189 -10.32 19.25 -18.93
CA GLN A 189 -10.22 19.05 -20.38
C GLN A 189 -11.28 18.08 -20.89
N LEU A 190 -11.54 16.97 -20.19
CA LEU A 190 -12.61 16.03 -20.54
C LEU A 190 -13.98 16.73 -20.54
N GLN A 191 -14.31 17.46 -19.48
CA GLN A 191 -15.59 18.18 -19.40
C GLN A 191 -15.73 19.26 -20.49
N ASN A 192 -14.65 19.98 -20.80
CA ASN A 192 -14.63 20.94 -21.91
C ASN A 192 -14.79 20.26 -23.28
N ASP A 193 -14.12 19.14 -23.53
CA ASP A 193 -14.21 18.44 -24.81
C ASP A 193 -15.59 17.79 -25.01
N TRP A 194 -16.21 17.28 -23.95
CA TRP A 194 -17.60 16.82 -23.96
C TRP A 194 -18.59 17.98 -24.22
N ALA A 195 -18.40 19.13 -23.56
CA ALA A 195 -19.23 20.33 -23.78
C ALA A 195 -19.10 20.89 -25.20
N ASN A 196 -17.92 20.79 -25.81
CA ASN A 196 -17.67 21.15 -27.21
C ASN A 196 -18.06 20.03 -28.21
N GLY A 197 -18.72 18.95 -27.75
CA GLY A 197 -19.24 17.90 -28.62
C GLY A 197 -18.20 17.01 -29.29
N LYS A 198 -16.92 17.07 -28.89
CA LYS A 198 -15.89 16.15 -29.39
C LYS A 198 -16.20 14.75 -28.86
N ARG A 199 -16.54 13.80 -29.74
CA ARG A 199 -16.79 12.42 -29.30
C ARG A 199 -15.51 11.75 -28.81
N ALA A 200 -15.61 11.14 -27.64
CA ALA A 200 -14.72 10.05 -27.24
C ALA A 200 -14.75 8.92 -28.30
N PRO A 201 -13.58 8.37 -28.73
CA PRO A 201 -13.55 7.20 -29.60
C PRO A 201 -14.07 5.95 -28.85
N GLY A 202 -14.65 5.00 -29.59
CA GLY A 202 -15.24 3.79 -29.00
C GLY A 202 -14.23 2.79 -28.41
N GLU A 203 -12.94 2.96 -28.71
CA GLU A 203 -11.82 2.29 -28.04
C GLU A 203 -10.77 3.34 -27.65
N PHE A 204 -10.25 3.23 -26.43
CA PHE A 204 -9.39 4.24 -25.81
C PHE A 204 -7.92 3.85 -25.90
N SER A 205 -7.04 4.83 -26.14
CA SER A 205 -5.59 4.62 -26.13
C SER A 205 -5.06 4.46 -24.70
N PRO A 206 -4.10 3.57 -24.40
CA PRO A 206 -3.56 3.41 -23.06
C PRO A 206 -2.90 4.70 -22.53
N GLY A 207 -3.50 5.29 -21.50
CA GLY A 207 -3.18 6.63 -20.95
C GLY A 207 -4.20 7.73 -21.25
N GLN A 208 -5.23 7.47 -22.06
CA GLN A 208 -6.28 8.41 -22.45
C GLN A 208 -7.41 8.46 -21.41
N GLY A 209 -7.74 9.66 -20.92
CA GLY A 209 -8.92 9.88 -20.09
C GLY A 209 -10.22 9.66 -20.87
N PHE A 210 -11.24 9.09 -20.22
CA PHE A 210 -12.55 8.82 -20.85
C PHE A 210 -13.77 9.03 -19.94
N ALA A 211 -13.56 9.12 -18.62
CA ALA A 211 -14.62 9.32 -17.63
C ALA A 211 -14.06 10.08 -16.41
N ILE A 212 -14.93 10.46 -15.48
CA ILE A 212 -14.58 11.03 -14.17
C ILE A 212 -15.24 10.18 -13.10
N LEU A 213 -14.46 9.75 -12.11
CA LEU A 213 -14.93 9.08 -10.91
C LEU A 213 -15.24 10.13 -9.85
N HIS A 214 -16.43 10.04 -9.27
CA HIS A 214 -16.83 10.78 -8.08
C HIS A 214 -17.11 9.78 -6.94
N ILE A 215 -16.57 10.03 -5.76
CA ILE A 215 -16.94 9.34 -4.52
C ILE A 215 -17.29 10.42 -3.49
N PRO A 216 -18.55 10.91 -3.46
CA PRO A 216 -18.95 12.06 -2.64
C PRO A 216 -18.58 11.88 -1.17
N LYS A 217 -18.73 10.65 -0.65
CA LYS A 217 -18.47 10.33 0.76
C LYS A 217 -17.00 10.50 1.20
N LEU A 218 -16.08 10.68 0.25
CA LEU A 218 -14.64 10.83 0.46
C LEU A 218 -14.06 12.09 -0.21
N ASP A 219 -14.91 13.00 -0.72
CA ASP A 219 -14.53 14.18 -1.50
C ASP A 219 -13.65 13.89 -2.75
N VAL A 220 -13.68 12.65 -3.27
CA VAL A 220 -12.86 12.23 -4.41
C VAL A 220 -13.53 12.64 -5.72
N ILE A 221 -12.84 13.46 -6.51
CA ILE A 221 -13.12 13.70 -7.92
C ILE A 221 -11.82 13.43 -8.70
N ALA A 222 -11.80 12.37 -9.52
CA ALA A 222 -10.59 11.95 -10.24
C ALA A 222 -10.92 11.45 -11.66
N PRO A 223 -10.16 11.85 -12.71
CA PRO A 223 -10.38 11.33 -14.05
C PRO A 223 -10.01 9.84 -14.12
N ILE A 224 -10.81 9.07 -14.86
CA ILE A 224 -10.53 7.69 -15.22
C ILE A 224 -9.90 7.67 -16.62
N ALA A 225 -8.78 6.96 -16.75
CA ALA A 225 -8.10 6.73 -18.02
C ALA A 225 -7.90 5.23 -18.30
N GLU A 226 -7.70 4.91 -19.57
CA GLU A 226 -7.55 3.53 -20.02
C GLU A 226 -6.17 2.95 -19.67
N GLY A 227 -6.15 1.80 -19.01
CA GLY A 227 -4.94 1.10 -18.57
C GLY A 227 -4.49 1.46 -17.14
N VAL A 228 -3.77 0.53 -16.50
CA VAL A 228 -3.30 0.65 -15.10
C VAL A 228 -1.79 0.96 -14.99
N SER A 229 -1.22 1.57 -16.03
CA SER A 229 0.22 1.87 -16.10
C SER A 229 0.59 3.07 -15.21
N ASN A 230 1.46 2.85 -14.21
CA ASN A 230 1.99 3.89 -13.31
C ASN A 230 2.34 5.19 -14.05
N LYS A 231 3.35 5.14 -14.95
CA LYS A 231 3.90 6.32 -15.64
C LYS A 231 2.92 7.05 -16.57
N LYS A 232 1.87 6.37 -17.07
CA LYS A 232 0.90 6.96 -18.00
C LYS A 232 -0.37 7.47 -17.32
N VAL A 233 -0.76 6.82 -16.20
CA VAL A 233 -2.06 6.99 -15.55
C VAL A 233 -1.89 7.26 -14.06
N LEU A 234 -1.49 6.26 -13.27
CA LEU A 234 -1.59 6.33 -11.81
C LEU A 234 -0.70 7.44 -11.22
N ASP A 235 0.52 7.60 -11.71
CA ASP A 235 1.49 8.60 -11.23
C ASP A 235 1.12 10.04 -11.64
N LYS A 236 0.05 10.23 -12.43
CA LYS A 236 -0.55 11.54 -12.73
C LYS A 236 -1.76 11.87 -11.84
N GLY A 237 -2.13 11.00 -10.90
CA GLY A 237 -3.35 11.12 -10.09
C GLY A 237 -4.63 10.72 -10.81
N MET A 238 -4.52 9.99 -11.91
CA MET A 238 -5.67 9.42 -12.61
C MET A 238 -5.97 8.00 -12.11
N VAL A 239 -7.24 7.62 -12.14
CA VAL A 239 -7.69 6.25 -11.88
C VAL A 239 -7.55 5.43 -13.16
N GLY A 240 -6.96 4.24 -13.08
CA GLY A 240 -6.76 3.37 -14.25
C GLY A 240 -7.83 2.29 -14.39
N HIS A 241 -8.47 2.18 -15.54
CA HIS A 241 -9.29 1.02 -15.89
C HIS A 241 -8.42 -0.17 -16.29
N TYR A 242 -8.75 -1.37 -15.81
CA TYR A 242 -8.09 -2.61 -16.24
C TYR A 242 -8.53 -2.97 -17.67
N SER A 243 -7.72 -2.62 -18.66
CA SER A 243 -8.05 -2.76 -20.09
C SER A 243 -7.14 -3.71 -20.89
N GLU A 244 -6.01 -4.13 -20.32
CA GLU A 244 -4.95 -4.82 -21.05
C GLU A 244 -4.97 -6.35 -20.84
N GLY A 245 -4.91 -7.09 -21.96
CA GLY A 245 -4.73 -8.55 -21.97
C GLY A 245 -5.78 -9.33 -21.17
N ALA A 246 -5.33 -10.35 -20.43
CA ALA A 246 -6.18 -11.22 -19.61
C ALA A 246 -6.82 -10.52 -18.38
N LEU A 247 -6.53 -9.22 -18.17
CA LEU A 247 -7.16 -8.41 -17.12
C LEU A 247 -8.21 -7.44 -17.67
N LYS A 248 -8.50 -7.42 -18.99
CA LYS A 248 -9.48 -6.49 -19.58
C LYS A 248 -10.87 -6.71 -18.97
N THR A 249 -11.40 -5.67 -18.32
CA THR A 249 -12.72 -5.67 -17.68
C THR A 249 -13.79 -4.96 -18.53
N ALA A 250 -15.03 -4.97 -18.06
CA ALA A 250 -16.18 -4.47 -18.81
C ALA A 250 -16.41 -2.98 -18.56
N MET A 251 -16.60 -2.21 -19.63
CA MET A 251 -16.96 -0.80 -19.56
C MET A 251 -18.33 -0.59 -18.88
N PRO A 252 -18.58 0.58 -18.25
CA PRO A 252 -19.79 0.78 -17.42
C PRO A 252 -21.10 0.75 -18.21
N ASP A 253 -21.07 1.00 -19.53
CA ASP A 253 -22.23 0.90 -20.43
C ASP A 253 -22.67 -0.55 -20.70
N ALA A 254 -21.79 -1.53 -20.49
CA ALA A 254 -22.04 -2.94 -20.71
C ALA A 254 -23.24 -3.45 -19.88
N LYS A 255 -24.07 -4.28 -20.51
CA LYS A 255 -25.33 -4.79 -19.90
C LYS A 255 -25.08 -5.69 -18.69
N THR A 256 -23.97 -6.43 -18.70
CA THR A 256 -23.45 -7.20 -17.55
C THR A 256 -21.93 -7.21 -17.58
N GLY A 257 -21.31 -7.31 -16.41
CA GLY A 257 -19.88 -7.36 -16.21
C GLY A 257 -19.44 -6.65 -14.93
N ASN A 258 -18.13 -6.51 -14.79
CA ASN A 258 -17.47 -5.80 -13.71
C ASN A 258 -16.57 -4.73 -14.33
N PHE A 259 -16.66 -3.49 -13.86
CA PHE A 259 -15.79 -2.38 -14.26
C PHE A 259 -14.72 -2.22 -13.18
N ALA A 260 -13.48 -2.63 -13.46
CA ALA A 260 -12.42 -2.62 -12.46
C ALA A 260 -11.50 -1.40 -12.62
N LEU A 261 -11.22 -0.76 -11.50
CA LEU A 261 -10.44 0.47 -11.39
C LEU A 261 -9.30 0.28 -10.38
N ALA A 262 -8.11 0.81 -10.70
CA ALA A 262 -6.96 0.88 -9.80
C ALA A 262 -6.52 2.33 -9.56
N ALA A 263 -6.14 2.69 -8.33
CA ALA A 263 -5.49 3.97 -8.03
C ALA A 263 -4.53 3.87 -6.84
N HIS A 264 -3.64 4.85 -6.70
CA HIS A 264 -2.71 4.95 -5.56
C HIS A 264 -3.43 5.21 -4.23
N ARG A 265 -2.84 4.74 -3.12
CA ARG A 265 -3.37 4.92 -1.75
C ARG A 265 -2.70 6.04 -0.95
N ASN A 266 -1.46 6.44 -1.29
CA ASN A 266 -0.65 7.33 -0.43
C ASN A 266 0.29 8.28 -1.19
N THR A 267 0.21 8.32 -2.53
CA THR A 267 1.04 9.18 -3.39
C THR A 267 0.26 9.58 -4.63
N HIS A 268 0.77 10.56 -5.37
CA HIS A 268 0.20 11.08 -6.62
C HIS A 268 -1.32 11.34 -6.52
N GLY A 269 -1.74 12.08 -5.50
CA GLY A 269 -3.14 12.50 -5.32
C GLY A 269 -4.02 11.46 -4.64
N GLU A 270 -3.49 10.25 -4.41
CA GLU A 270 -4.05 9.22 -3.54
C GLU A 270 -5.58 8.96 -3.62
N PRO A 271 -6.20 8.84 -4.82
CA PRO A 271 -7.67 8.84 -4.95
C PRO A 271 -8.39 7.71 -4.19
N PHE A 272 -7.69 6.60 -3.90
CA PHE A 272 -8.25 5.47 -3.15
C PHE A 272 -7.75 5.37 -1.70
N ARG A 273 -7.20 6.44 -1.11
CA ARG A 273 -6.66 6.41 0.25
C ARG A 273 -7.63 5.86 1.29
N TYR A 274 -8.87 6.34 1.24
CA TYR A 274 -9.89 6.10 2.27
C TYR A 274 -11.06 5.23 1.81
N ILE A 275 -10.94 4.46 0.72
CA ILE A 275 -12.04 3.57 0.27
C ILE A 275 -12.41 2.48 1.29
N ASN A 276 -11.52 2.21 2.25
CA ASN A 276 -11.81 1.36 3.43
C ASN A 276 -12.84 1.98 4.40
N GLN A 277 -13.15 3.27 4.30
CA GLN A 277 -14.16 3.94 5.12
C GLN A 277 -15.57 3.85 4.53
N LEU A 278 -15.71 3.43 3.26
CA LEU A 278 -17.00 3.27 2.59
C LEU A 278 -17.84 2.15 3.23
N LYS A 279 -19.13 2.41 3.36
CA LYS A 279 -20.13 1.54 3.97
C LYS A 279 -21.14 1.04 2.93
N PRO A 280 -21.80 -0.10 3.14
CA PRO A 280 -22.84 -0.59 2.24
C PRO A 280 -23.94 0.46 2.04
N GLY A 281 -24.15 0.87 0.78
CA GLY A 281 -25.08 1.94 0.41
C GLY A 281 -24.43 3.27 -0.01
N ASP A 282 -23.17 3.53 0.38
CA ASP A 282 -22.41 4.72 -0.04
C ASP A 282 -22.19 4.71 -1.56
N GLU A 283 -22.17 5.89 -2.18
CA GLU A 283 -22.24 6.03 -3.64
C GLU A 283 -20.89 6.27 -4.30
N VAL A 284 -20.73 5.66 -5.48
CA VAL A 284 -19.60 5.79 -6.39
C VAL A 284 -20.18 6.05 -7.77
N VAL A 285 -19.92 7.23 -8.34
CA VAL A 285 -20.51 7.67 -9.61
C VAL A 285 -19.44 7.77 -10.68
N VAL A 286 -19.68 7.13 -11.82
CA VAL A 286 -18.85 7.26 -13.02
C VAL A 286 -19.55 8.18 -14.01
N GLU A 287 -19.00 9.37 -14.23
CA GLU A 287 -19.44 10.35 -15.22
C GLU A 287 -18.72 10.11 -16.56
N THR A 288 -19.47 9.93 -17.64
CA THR A 288 -18.93 9.95 -19.02
C THR A 288 -19.51 11.13 -19.82
N GLN A 289 -19.08 11.24 -21.08
CA GLN A 289 -19.63 12.22 -22.04
C GLN A 289 -21.17 12.23 -22.08
N ASP A 290 -21.80 11.06 -22.11
CA ASP A 290 -23.24 10.92 -22.38
C ASP A 290 -24.04 10.41 -21.17
N THR A 291 -23.42 9.90 -20.10
CA THR A 291 -24.13 9.17 -19.04
C THR A 291 -23.41 9.18 -17.69
N TYR A 292 -24.17 9.31 -16.60
CA TYR A 292 -23.75 8.97 -15.25
C TYR A 292 -24.15 7.54 -14.88
N TYR A 293 -23.23 6.80 -14.27
CA TYR A 293 -23.46 5.44 -13.77
C TYR A 293 -23.29 5.46 -12.24
N VAL A 294 -24.39 5.30 -11.51
CA VAL A 294 -24.38 5.32 -10.04
C VAL A 294 -24.27 3.88 -9.54
N TYR A 295 -23.22 3.60 -8.78
CA TYR A 295 -23.03 2.35 -8.04
C TYR A 295 -23.17 2.62 -6.55
N LYS A 296 -23.77 1.69 -5.82
CA LYS A 296 -23.69 1.66 -4.35
C LYS A 296 -22.69 0.61 -3.90
N MET A 297 -21.84 0.96 -2.94
CA MET A 297 -20.91 0.06 -2.27
C MET A 297 -21.68 -1.08 -1.61
N THR A 298 -21.11 -2.28 -1.62
CA THR A 298 -21.73 -3.50 -1.07
C THR A 298 -20.84 -4.27 -0.10
N LYS A 299 -19.53 -4.40 -0.41
CA LYS A 299 -18.60 -5.18 0.41
C LYS A 299 -17.15 -4.76 0.20
N THR A 300 -16.34 -4.94 1.23
CA THR A 300 -14.87 -4.77 1.22
C THR A 300 -14.18 -6.11 1.47
N LEU A 301 -13.06 -6.36 0.79
CA LEU A 301 -12.04 -7.34 1.19
C LEU A 301 -10.80 -6.55 1.61
N PRO A 302 -10.54 -6.39 2.93
CA PRO A 302 -9.57 -5.42 3.43
C PRO A 302 -8.12 -5.76 3.09
N VAL A 303 -7.81 -7.06 2.92
CA VAL A 303 -6.48 -7.57 2.58
C VAL A 303 -6.62 -8.77 1.63
N THR A 304 -5.89 -8.75 0.51
CA THR A 304 -5.69 -9.91 -0.38
C THR A 304 -4.28 -9.89 -1.00
N SER A 305 -3.80 -11.04 -1.46
CA SER A 305 -2.59 -11.13 -2.29
C SER A 305 -2.70 -10.24 -3.54
N PRO A 306 -1.64 -9.52 -3.95
CA PRO A 306 -1.61 -8.78 -5.21
C PRO A 306 -1.84 -9.64 -6.46
N SER A 307 -1.60 -10.96 -6.37
CA SER A 307 -1.83 -11.93 -7.46
C SER A 307 -3.27 -12.42 -7.55
N ASN A 308 -4.17 -12.02 -6.65
CA ASN A 308 -5.57 -12.43 -6.69
C ASN A 308 -6.36 -11.62 -7.74
N THR A 309 -6.21 -11.99 -9.00
CA THR A 309 -6.95 -11.39 -10.13
C THR A 309 -8.45 -11.67 -10.09
N SER A 310 -8.89 -12.74 -9.40
CA SER A 310 -10.31 -13.15 -9.41
C SER A 310 -11.28 -12.15 -8.74
N VAL A 311 -10.74 -11.14 -8.06
CA VAL A 311 -11.51 -10.00 -7.51
C VAL A 311 -12.00 -9.03 -8.58
N ILE A 312 -11.47 -9.10 -9.81
CA ILE A 312 -11.92 -8.33 -10.98
C ILE A 312 -12.67 -9.18 -12.03
N ASP A 313 -12.95 -10.46 -11.74
CA ASP A 313 -13.77 -11.33 -12.60
C ASP A 313 -15.16 -10.69 -12.90
N PRO A 314 -15.83 -11.03 -14.02
CA PRO A 314 -17.16 -10.50 -14.36
C PRO A 314 -18.25 -10.76 -13.30
N ILE A 315 -18.07 -11.79 -12.47
CA ILE A 315 -18.75 -11.95 -11.18
C ILE A 315 -17.62 -12.07 -10.14
N PRO A 316 -17.24 -10.98 -9.46
CA PRO A 316 -15.97 -10.93 -8.74
C PRO A 316 -15.96 -11.82 -7.50
N LYS A 317 -14.95 -12.68 -7.37
CA LYS A 317 -14.86 -13.65 -6.28
C LYS A 317 -14.62 -12.95 -4.93
N GLY A 318 -15.29 -13.44 -3.89
CA GLY A 318 -15.27 -12.84 -2.53
C GLY A 318 -16.30 -11.73 -2.30
N SER A 319 -16.81 -11.07 -3.34
CA SER A 319 -17.82 -10.00 -3.25
C SER A 319 -19.15 -10.42 -2.61
N GLY A 320 -19.52 -11.70 -2.75
CA GLY A 320 -20.86 -12.19 -2.41
C GLY A 320 -21.86 -12.14 -3.56
N PHE A 321 -21.48 -11.59 -4.73
CA PHE A 321 -22.29 -11.71 -5.93
C PHE A 321 -22.21 -13.13 -6.51
N THR A 322 -23.36 -13.68 -6.91
CA THR A 322 -23.51 -15.08 -7.37
C THR A 322 -24.14 -15.20 -8.77
N LYS A 323 -24.49 -14.08 -9.40
CA LYS A 323 -25.15 -14.01 -10.71
C LYS A 323 -24.55 -12.87 -11.55
N PRO A 324 -24.67 -12.92 -12.89
CA PRO A 324 -24.37 -11.77 -13.74
C PRO A 324 -25.11 -10.51 -13.27
N GLY A 325 -24.45 -9.37 -13.37
CA GLY A 325 -24.96 -8.07 -12.95
C GLY A 325 -24.05 -6.97 -13.49
N ARG A 326 -24.18 -5.75 -12.97
CA ARG A 326 -23.32 -4.61 -13.33
C ARG A 326 -22.59 -4.15 -12.06
N TYR A 327 -21.31 -4.46 -12.01
CA TYR A 327 -20.47 -4.30 -10.81
C TYR A 327 -19.36 -3.27 -11.07
N ILE A 328 -18.85 -2.69 -9.99
CA ILE A 328 -17.61 -1.91 -9.98
C ILE A 328 -16.66 -2.50 -8.94
N THR A 329 -15.37 -2.54 -9.25
CA THR A 329 -14.31 -2.96 -8.33
C THR A 329 -13.27 -1.86 -8.21
N LEU A 330 -13.02 -1.39 -6.99
CA LEU A 330 -11.94 -0.44 -6.70
C LEU A 330 -10.79 -1.21 -6.05
N THR A 331 -9.58 -1.14 -6.61
CA THR A 331 -8.39 -1.84 -6.11
C THR A 331 -7.29 -0.84 -5.73
N THR A 332 -6.65 -1.05 -4.59
CA THR A 332 -5.51 -0.24 -4.17
C THR A 332 -4.55 -1.01 -3.25
N CYS A 333 -3.37 -0.45 -2.96
CA CYS A 333 -2.37 -1.05 -2.08
C CYS A 333 -2.79 -1.04 -0.60
N THR A 334 -2.33 -2.01 0.20
CA THR A 334 -2.57 -2.03 1.65
C THR A 334 -1.48 -2.83 2.39
N PRO A 335 -1.17 -2.55 3.68
CA PRO A 335 -1.47 -1.33 4.46
C PRO A 335 -1.00 -0.01 3.82
N GLU A 336 -1.18 1.12 4.51
CA GLU A 336 -0.68 2.42 4.02
C GLU A 336 0.86 2.43 3.92
N PHE A 337 1.36 3.22 2.97
CA PHE A 337 2.79 3.38 2.65
C PHE A 337 3.53 2.08 2.24
N THR A 338 2.79 1.00 1.94
CA THR A 338 3.34 -0.26 1.43
C THR A 338 2.50 -0.85 0.30
N SER A 339 3.12 -1.69 -0.53
CA SER A 339 2.50 -2.38 -1.67
C SER A 339 2.31 -3.89 -1.44
N LYS A 340 2.50 -4.37 -0.20
CA LYS A 340 2.51 -5.79 0.19
C LYS A 340 1.25 -6.56 -0.19
N TYR A 341 0.07 -5.96 0.03
CA TYR A 341 -1.24 -6.55 -0.26
C TYR A 341 -2.12 -5.58 -1.07
N ARG A 342 -3.34 -6.01 -1.40
CA ARG A 342 -4.38 -5.14 -1.96
C ARG A 342 -5.60 -5.05 -1.05
N LEU A 343 -6.20 -3.87 -1.02
CA LEU A 343 -7.52 -3.55 -0.50
C LEU A 343 -8.48 -3.52 -1.69
N ILE A 344 -9.62 -4.21 -1.60
CA ILE A 344 -10.64 -4.27 -2.65
C ILE A 344 -11.98 -3.81 -2.09
N VAL A 345 -12.68 -2.94 -2.83
CA VAL A 345 -14.06 -2.54 -2.56
C VAL A 345 -14.93 -2.86 -3.77
N TRP A 346 -16.10 -3.46 -3.54
CA TRP A 346 -17.07 -3.77 -4.58
C TRP A 346 -18.36 -2.96 -4.43
N GLY A 347 -18.89 -2.49 -5.56
CA GLY A 347 -20.21 -1.88 -5.67
C GLY A 347 -21.06 -2.53 -6.75
N LYS A 348 -22.37 -2.27 -6.70
CA LYS A 348 -23.36 -2.71 -7.69
C LYS A 348 -24.09 -1.48 -8.24
N MET A 349 -24.31 -1.45 -9.55
CA MET A 349 -25.02 -0.34 -10.21
C MET A 349 -26.49 -0.29 -9.75
N VAL A 350 -26.98 0.93 -9.51
CA VAL A 350 -28.37 1.24 -9.14
C VAL A 350 -29.05 2.20 -10.11
N GLU A 351 -28.31 3.13 -10.74
CA GLU A 351 -28.85 4.03 -11.77
C GLU A 351 -27.91 4.08 -13.00
N GLN A 352 -28.50 4.15 -14.20
CA GLN A 352 -27.82 4.62 -15.41
C GLN A 352 -28.61 5.82 -15.95
N ARG A 353 -28.01 7.01 -15.89
CA ARG A 353 -28.67 8.29 -16.13
C ARG A 353 -28.05 9.04 -17.31
N PRO A 354 -28.75 9.20 -18.45
CA PRO A 354 -28.27 10.05 -19.54
C PRO A 354 -27.97 11.47 -19.05
N ARG A 355 -26.85 12.06 -19.48
CA ARG A 355 -26.37 13.39 -19.02
C ARG A 355 -27.38 14.51 -19.28
N SER A 356 -28.25 14.35 -20.29
CA SER A 356 -29.38 15.22 -20.59
C SER A 356 -30.48 15.27 -19.50
N LYS A 357 -30.47 14.37 -18.52
CA LYS A 357 -31.32 14.40 -17.31
C LYS A 357 -30.66 15.13 -16.12
N GLY A 358 -29.59 15.87 -16.37
CA GLY A 358 -28.76 16.49 -15.34
C GLY A 358 -27.96 15.46 -14.52
N LYS A 359 -27.28 15.96 -13.48
CA LYS A 359 -26.60 15.11 -12.48
C LYS A 359 -27.60 14.15 -11.80
N PRO A 360 -27.15 12.97 -11.33
CA PRO A 360 -27.91 12.18 -10.37
C PRO A 360 -27.89 12.86 -9.00
N ASP A 361 -28.88 12.52 -8.16
CA ASP A 361 -29.05 13.05 -6.81
C ASP A 361 -27.79 12.85 -5.94
N ALA A 362 -27.06 11.74 -6.18
CA ALA A 362 -25.74 11.42 -5.63
C ALA A 362 -24.64 12.50 -5.82
N LEU A 363 -24.85 13.49 -6.70
CA LEU A 363 -23.92 14.60 -6.98
C LEU A 363 -24.58 15.98 -6.77
N ILE A 364 -25.64 16.03 -5.95
CA ILE A 364 -26.43 17.23 -5.62
C ILE A 364 -26.67 17.26 -4.10
N GLU A 365 -25.72 17.87 -3.37
CA GLU A 365 -25.91 18.41 -2.02
C GLU A 365 -25.90 19.95 -2.08
#